data_AF-A0A1G2G550-F1
#
_entry.id   AF-A0A1G2G550-F1
#
_cell.length_a   1.000
_cell.length_b   1.000
_cell.length_c   1.000
_cell.angle_alpha   90.00
_cell.angle_beta   90.00
_cell.angle_gamma   90.00
#
_symmetry.space_group_name_H-M   'P 1'
#
loop_
_entity.id
_entity.type
_entity.pdbx_description
1 polymer ?
#
loop_
_entity_poly.entity_id
_entity_poly.type
_entity_poly.pdbx_seq_one_letter_code
_entity_poly.pdbx_strand_id
1 'polypeptide(L)'
;MASFRIVSIPQGGAPEEIRKEWIGIVLPLKKLLSPDEGSYEYNLKVRRQQPRSFVTVPVRTALEKLTKKSRVAAEWFYVNLPYLWLDRDFCFGVDEVEIFESD
;
A
#
# COMPACT_ATOMS: atom_id res chain seq x y z
N MET A 1 18.28 2.55 5.41
CA MET A 1 17.30 2.04 4.41
C MET A 1 16.10 2.98 4.42
N ALA A 2 15.57 3.39 3.26
CA ALA A 2 14.42 4.30 3.26
C ALA A 2 13.14 3.60 3.77
N SER A 3 12.33 4.35 4.50
CA SER A 3 11.02 3.93 5.01
C SER A 3 9.99 4.99 4.65
N PHE A 4 8.72 4.65 4.76
CA PHE A 4 7.64 5.61 4.63
C PHE A 4 6.57 5.37 5.68
N ARG A 5 5.89 6.45 6.08
CA ARG A 5 4.74 6.43 6.98
C ARG A 5 3.50 6.79 6.19
N ILE A 6 2.44 6.03 6.38
CA ILE A 6 1.14 6.35 5.76
C ILE A 6 0.49 7.47 6.58
N VAL A 7 0.20 8.61 5.96
CA VAL A 7 -0.33 9.81 6.65
C VAL A 7 -1.79 10.10 6.32
N SER A 8 -2.30 9.55 5.21
CA SER A 8 -3.68 9.71 4.75
C SER A 8 -4.34 8.36 4.47
N ILE A 9 -5.67 8.33 4.36
CA ILE A 9 -6.40 7.11 4.01
C ILE A 9 -6.00 6.70 2.58
N PRO A 10 -5.34 5.56 2.37
CA PRO A 10 -4.87 5.18 1.04
C PRO A 10 -6.04 4.88 0.11
N GLN A 11 -5.86 5.11 -1.19
CA GLN A 11 -6.81 4.68 -2.22
C GLN A 11 -6.81 3.15 -2.36
N GLY A 12 -7.99 2.57 -2.59
CA GLY A 12 -8.11 1.12 -2.81
C GLY A 12 -9.54 0.63 -2.72
N GLY A 13 -9.74 -0.66 -3.07
CA GLY A 13 -11.05 -1.31 -3.05
C GLY A 13 -11.50 -1.82 -1.67
N ALA A 14 -10.65 -1.75 -0.65
CA ALA A 14 -11.01 -2.14 0.71
C ALA A 14 -11.97 -1.13 1.37
N PRO A 15 -12.86 -1.58 2.29
CA PRO A 15 -13.73 -0.68 3.05
C PRO A 15 -12.94 0.43 3.73
N GLU A 16 -13.53 1.63 3.83
CA GLU A 16 -12.85 2.79 4.38
C GLU A 16 -12.33 2.56 5.81
N GLU A 17 -13.10 1.84 6.64
CA GLU A 17 -12.70 1.50 8.01
C GLU A 17 -11.41 0.67 8.04
N ILE A 18 -11.26 -0.28 7.11
CA ILE A 18 -10.04 -1.06 6.95
C ILE A 18 -8.90 -0.19 6.40
N ARG A 19 -9.21 0.74 5.50
CA ARG A 19 -8.20 1.65 4.91
C ARG A 19 -7.65 2.64 5.94
N LYS A 20 -8.48 3.15 6.86
CA LYS A 20 -8.07 4.05 7.96
C LYS A 20 -7.02 3.41 8.87
N GLU A 21 -7.06 2.08 9.02
CA GLU A 21 -6.12 1.36 9.88
C GLU A 21 -4.68 1.39 9.35
N TRP A 22 -4.46 1.76 8.09
CA TRP A 22 -3.11 1.97 7.56
C TRP A 22 -2.45 3.26 8.07
N ILE A 23 -3.22 4.28 8.45
CA ILE A 23 -2.68 5.58 8.87
C ILE A 23 -1.78 5.42 10.08
N GLY A 24 -0.57 5.97 10.01
CA GLY A 24 0.43 5.92 11.06
C GLY A 24 1.33 4.69 11.02
N ILE A 25 1.07 3.71 10.14
CA ILE A 25 1.97 2.56 9.97
C ILE A 25 3.23 3.00 9.23
N VAL A 26 4.38 2.55 9.73
CA VAL A 26 5.69 2.71 9.10
C VAL A 26 6.09 1.43 8.40
N LEU A 27 6.41 1.54 7.11
CA LEU A 27 6.74 0.45 6.21
C LEU A 27 8.10 0.70 5.53
N PRO A 28 8.90 -0.34 5.27
CA PRO A 28 10.13 -0.19 4.51
C PRO A 28 9.80 0.10 3.04
N LEU A 29 10.54 1.02 2.44
CA LEU A 29 10.42 1.34 1.02
C LEU A 29 11.16 0.29 0.19
N LYS A 30 10.44 -0.43 -0.69
CA LYS A 30 11.04 -1.38 -1.63
C LYS A 30 11.48 -0.69 -2.92
N LYS A 31 10.55 0.01 -3.57
CA LYS A 31 10.82 0.78 -4.78
C LYS A 31 9.92 2.02 -4.83
N LEU A 32 10.45 3.11 -5.37
CA LEU A 32 9.66 4.26 -5.82
C LEU A 32 9.39 4.07 -7.32
N LEU A 33 8.12 3.97 -7.69
CA LEU A 33 7.68 3.86 -9.08
C LEU A 33 7.29 5.24 -9.58
N SER A 34 8.01 5.71 -10.60
CA SER A 34 7.65 6.93 -11.32
C SER A 34 6.45 6.68 -12.24
N PRO A 35 5.65 7.72 -12.54
CA PRO A 35 4.53 7.60 -13.48
C PRO A 35 4.91 7.02 -14.84
N ASP A 36 6.12 7.33 -15.33
CA ASP A 36 6.65 6.85 -16.61
C ASP A 36 7.04 5.35 -16.59
N GLU A 37 7.30 4.77 -15.41
CA GLU A 37 7.59 3.34 -15.26
C GLU A 37 6.32 2.48 -15.12
N GLY A 38 5.14 3.12 -15.02
CA GLY A 38 3.89 2.50 -14.60
C GLY A 38 3.02 1.95 -15.73
N SER A 39 3.43 0.87 -16.38
CA SER A 39 2.47 -0.04 -17.04
C SER A 39 1.88 -0.98 -15.98
N TYR A 40 0.81 -0.57 -15.29
CA TYR A 40 0.05 -1.48 -14.45
C TYR A 40 -1.43 -1.49 -14.84
N GLU A 41 -1.71 -2.35 -15.81
CA GLU A 41 -2.98 -3.05 -15.97
C GLU A 41 -3.27 -3.85 -14.68
N TYR A 42 -4.18 -3.37 -13.83
CA TYR A 42 -5.20 -4.21 -13.18
C TYR A 42 -6.25 -3.33 -12.48
N ASN A 43 -6.94 -2.51 -13.27
CA ASN A 43 -8.27 -2.03 -12.92
C ASN A 43 -9.11 -2.05 -14.19
N LEU A 44 -9.78 -3.18 -14.43
CA LEU A 44 -10.90 -3.24 -15.37
C LEU A 44 -11.86 -2.08 -15.05
N LYS A 45 -11.84 -1.06 -15.92
CA LYS A 45 -12.67 0.17 -15.90
C LYS A 45 -12.31 1.23 -14.85
N VAL A 46 -11.12 1.83 -14.90
CA VAL A 46 -10.93 3.19 -14.38
C VAL A 46 -10.56 4.13 -15.52
N ARG A 47 -11.49 5.03 -15.85
CA ARG A 47 -11.26 6.18 -16.73
C ARG A 47 -10.02 6.95 -16.22
N ARG A 48 -8.93 6.94 -16.99
CA ARG A 48 -7.74 7.82 -16.89
C ARG A 48 -7.45 8.33 -15.48
N GLN A 49 -6.82 7.49 -14.64
CA GLN A 49 -6.08 8.04 -13.50
C GLN A 49 -4.84 8.76 -14.04
N GLN A 50 -4.58 9.95 -13.54
CA GLN A 50 -3.38 10.71 -13.89
C GLN A 50 -2.14 9.89 -13.56
N PRO A 51 -1.05 10.03 -14.34
CA PRO A 51 0.25 9.48 -13.98
C PRO A 51 0.60 9.93 -12.55
N ARG A 52 0.64 8.99 -11.60
CA ARG A 52 0.97 9.24 -10.20
C ARG A 52 2.16 8.39 -9.81
N SER A 53 3.06 8.94 -9.00
CA SER A 53 4.13 8.15 -8.41
C SER A 53 3.60 7.30 -7.26
N PHE A 54 4.17 6.11 -7.09
CA PHE A 54 3.80 5.18 -6.01
C PHE A 54 5.03 4.70 -5.27
N VAL A 55 4.87 4.43 -3.97
CA VAL A 55 5.83 3.66 -3.19
C VAL A 55 5.35 2.22 -3.07
N THR A 56 6.28 1.27 -3.12
CA THR A 56 5.97 -0.15 -2.98
C THR A 56 6.56 -0.77 -1.71
N VAL A 57 5.87 -1.78 -1.20
CA VAL A 57 6.29 -2.58 -0.04
C VAL A 57 5.82 -4.03 -0.23
N PRO A 58 6.59 -5.04 0.18
CA PRO A 58 6.15 -6.42 0.14
C PRO A 58 4.86 -6.62 0.94
N VAL A 59 3.87 -7.32 0.37
CA VAL A 59 2.58 -7.60 1.02
C VAL A 59 2.78 -8.24 2.38
N ARG A 60 3.71 -9.20 2.51
CA ARG A 60 3.99 -9.91 3.78
C ARG A 60 4.37 -8.91 4.87
N THR A 61 5.36 -8.07 4.60
CA THR A 61 5.84 -7.06 5.54
C THR A 61 4.75 -6.04 5.91
N ALA A 62 3.96 -5.61 4.93
CA ALA A 62 2.87 -4.66 5.14
C ALA A 62 1.77 -5.26 6.03
N LEU A 63 1.34 -6.50 5.75
CA LEU A 63 0.31 -7.16 6.54
C LEU A 63 0.80 -7.58 7.92
N GLU A 64 2.08 -7.92 8.10
CA GLU A 64 2.65 -8.13 9.43
C GLU A 64 2.56 -6.86 10.28
N LYS A 65 2.87 -5.71 9.70
CA LYS A 65 2.76 -4.40 10.38
C LYS A 65 1.31 -4.01 10.64
N LEU A 66 0.42 -4.26 9.68
CA LEU A 66 -1.02 -4.04 9.86
C LEU A 66 -1.58 -4.94 10.95
N THR A 67 -1.22 -6.22 10.98
CA THR A 67 -1.67 -7.19 11.99
C THR A 67 -1.28 -6.77 13.40
N LYS A 68 -0.05 -6.24 13.57
CA LYS A 68 0.42 -5.70 14.86
C LYS A 68 -0.39 -4.51 15.35
N LYS A 69 -0.91 -3.69 14.43
CA LYS A 69 -1.75 -2.53 14.77
C LYS A 69 -3.22 -2.93 14.94
N SER A 70 -3.75 -3.69 14.01
CA SER A 70 -5.16 -4.04 13.90
C SER A 70 -5.32 -5.39 13.22
N ARG A 71 -5.58 -6.43 14.03
CA ARG A 71 -5.79 -7.79 13.54
C ARG A 71 -7.03 -7.89 12.64
N VAL A 72 -8.08 -7.14 12.96
CA VAL A 72 -9.34 -7.11 12.19
C VAL A 72 -9.10 -6.58 10.78
N ALA A 73 -8.33 -5.50 10.66
CA ALA A 73 -7.97 -4.93 9.37
C ALA A 73 -7.18 -5.93 8.51
N ALA A 74 -6.20 -6.60 9.12
CA ALA A 74 -5.41 -7.61 8.44
C ALA A 74 -6.28 -8.79 7.98
N GLU A 75 -7.15 -9.31 8.84
CA GLU A 75 -8.04 -10.45 8.53
C GLU A 75 -8.91 -10.21 7.30
N TRP A 76 -9.37 -8.97 7.10
CA TRP A 76 -10.10 -8.60 5.89
C TRP A 76 -9.30 -8.89 4.61
N PHE A 77 -8.00 -8.60 4.60
CA PHE A 77 -7.13 -8.90 3.45
C PHE A 77 -6.94 -10.41 3.26
N TYR A 78 -6.79 -11.17 4.34
CA TYR A 78 -6.68 -12.64 4.27
C TYR A 78 -7.92 -13.27 3.63
N VAL A 79 -9.11 -12.78 3.98
CA VAL A 79 -10.39 -13.32 3.51
C VAL A 79 -10.72 -12.86 2.09
N ASN A 80 -10.56 -11.56 1.79
CA ASN A 80 -11.06 -10.97 0.55
C ASN A 80 -10.05 -10.99 -0.59
N LEU A 81 -8.75 -11.11 -0.28
CA LEU A 81 -7.68 -11.01 -1.26
C LEU A 81 -6.68 -12.18 -1.11
N PRO A 82 -7.14 -13.45 -1.22
CA PRO A 82 -6.29 -14.64 -1.01
C PRO A 82 -5.19 -14.80 -2.07
N TYR A 83 -5.22 -14.04 -3.16
CA TYR A 83 -4.18 -14.05 -4.18
C TYR A 83 -3.00 -13.12 -3.88
N LEU A 84 -3.08 -12.28 -2.84
CA LEU A 84 -1.99 -11.36 -2.46
C LEU A 84 -0.72 -12.08 -1.99
N TRP A 85 -0.83 -13.37 -1.64
CA TRP A 85 0.29 -14.17 -1.11
C TRP A 85 1.32 -14.62 -2.17
N LEU A 86 1.07 -14.34 -3.46
CA LEU A 86 1.93 -14.68 -4.60
C LEU A 86 3.05 -13.64 -4.85
N ASP A 87 3.82 -13.32 -3.81
CA ASP A 87 4.95 -12.37 -3.86
C ASP A 87 4.58 -11.01 -4.50
N ARG A 88 3.42 -10.48 -4.11
CA ARG A 88 2.93 -9.17 -4.56
C ARG A 88 3.47 -8.07 -3.66
N ASP A 89 3.50 -6.87 -4.22
CA ASP A 89 3.75 -5.64 -3.47
C ASP A 89 2.44 -4.86 -3.31
N PHE A 90 2.27 -4.20 -2.17
CA PHE A 90 1.30 -3.13 -2.05
C PHE A 90 1.89 -1.83 -2.58
N CYS A 91 1.03 -1.02 -3.20
CA CYS A 91 1.36 0.29 -3.72
C CYS A 91 0.58 1.35 -2.93
N PHE A 92 1.26 2.40 -2.51
CA PHE A 92 0.66 3.58 -1.89
C PHE A 92 1.05 4.82 -2.69
N GLY A 93 0.14 5.79 -2.83
CA GLY A 93 0.43 7.04 -3.51
C GLY A 93 1.46 7.86 -2.72
N VAL A 94 2.37 8.55 -3.42
CA VAL A 94 3.41 9.36 -2.76
C VAL A 94 2.86 10.52 -1.93
N ASP A 95 1.65 11.00 -2.22
CA ASP A 95 0.94 12.03 -1.44
C ASP A 95 0.19 11.47 -0.23
N GLU A 96 0.04 10.14 -0.14
CA GLU A 96 -0.61 9.46 0.97
C GLU A 96 0.39 9.05 2.05
N VAL A 97 1.68 9.25 1.77
CA VAL A 97 2.80 8.81 2.58
C VAL A 97 3.82 9.92 2.80
N GLU A 98 4.56 9.82 3.88
CA GLU A 98 5.75 10.61 4.17
C GLU A 98 6.97 9.68 4.12
N ILE A 99 7.89 9.93 3.19
CA ILE A 99 9.10 9.12 3.00
C ILE A 99 10.23 9.74 3.84
N PHE A 100 10.98 8.90 4.55
CA PHE A 100 12.12 9.33 5.35
C PHE A 100 13.22 8.27 5.32
N GLU A 101 14.46 8.72 5.46
CA GLU A 101 15.60 7.83 5.59
C GLU A 101 15.68 7.35 7.04
N SER A 102 15.64 6.04 7.26
CA SER A 102 16.03 5.45 8.54
C SER A 102 17.54 5.26 8.52
N ASP A 103 18.23 6.09 9.31
CA ASP A 103 19.65 5.99 9.68
C ASP A 103 19.93 4.64 10.36
#